data_AF-A0A851IE03-F1
#
_entry.id   AF-A0A851IE03-F1
#
_cell.length_a   1.000
_cell.length_b   1.000
_cell.length_c   1.000
_cell.angle_alpha   90.00
_cell.angle_beta   90.00
_cell.angle_gamma   90.00
#
_symmetry.space_group_name_H-M   'P 1'
#
loop_
_entity.id
_entity.type
_entity.pdbx_description
1 polymer ?
#
loop_
_entity_poly.entity_id
_entity_poly.type
_entity_poly.pdbx_seq_one_letter_code
_entity_poly.pdbx_strand_id
1 'polypeptide(L)'
;MKKLIILGTIIVSLALKAGYLEDGRSYYENKNYLKAEEMFLKAVQEGNVEGMNYLGNLYYKQGKYDKAEQIYLSAIEKGNDNAMKDLAMLYEDQKKFDKAEKMYLEAIRKGNSDAMYNLGLLYYKQEKYDKAEEMYLKAAQKGDELAMNNLGVLYRQQNKDKKAEEMFLKSSQKGYLGGTYNLGSLYEKQKNIKKLRNISKWQWI
;
A
#
# COMPACT_ATOMS: atom_id res chain seq x y z
N MET A 1 -18.62 23.87 39.58
CA MET A 1 -17.43 23.03 39.84
C MET A 1 -17.49 21.64 39.18
N LYS A 2 -18.60 20.88 39.20
CA LYS A 2 -18.66 19.53 38.59
C LYS A 2 -18.36 19.46 37.07
N LYS A 3 -18.80 20.45 36.27
CA LYS A 3 -18.55 20.47 34.81
C LYS A 3 -17.06 20.65 34.42
N LEU A 4 -16.26 21.35 35.23
CA LEU A 4 -14.85 21.62 34.93
C LEU A 4 -13.95 20.40 35.19
N ILE A 5 -14.26 19.62 36.24
CA ILE A 5 -13.54 18.38 36.59
C ILE A 5 -13.77 17.31 35.52
N ILE A 6 -15.01 17.20 35.01
CA ILE A 6 -15.36 16.24 33.95
C ILE A 6 -14.67 16.58 32.63
N LEU A 7 -14.57 17.87 32.26
CA LEU A 7 -13.81 18.27 31.08
C LEU A 7 -12.31 17.96 31.23
N GLY A 8 -11.73 18.20 32.40
CA GLY A 8 -10.32 17.92 32.68
C GLY A 8 -9.96 16.44 32.56
N THR A 9 -10.77 15.53 33.12
CA THR A 9 -10.54 14.08 33.00
C THR A 9 -10.75 13.56 31.57
N ILE A 10 -11.72 14.09 30.83
CA ILE A 10 -11.93 13.72 29.42
C ILE A 10 -10.73 14.15 28.56
N ILE A 11 -10.22 15.38 28.74
CA ILE A 11 -9.07 15.89 27.98
C ILE A 11 -7.81 15.09 28.30
N VAL A 12 -7.54 14.78 29.57
CA VAL A 12 -6.39 13.95 29.98
C VAL A 12 -6.49 12.53 29.41
N SER A 13 -7.68 11.92 29.46
CA SER A 13 -7.91 10.60 28.84
C SER A 13 -7.65 10.64 27.35
N LEU A 14 -8.20 11.62 26.61
CA LEU A 14 -7.98 11.75 25.16
C LEU A 14 -6.50 11.98 24.79
N ALA A 15 -5.76 12.76 25.59
CA ALA A 15 -4.34 12.98 25.38
C ALA A 15 -3.50 11.71 25.59
N LEU A 16 -3.84 10.89 26.60
CA LEU A 16 -3.21 9.57 26.83
C LEU A 16 -3.47 8.61 25.65
N LYS A 17 -4.68 8.62 25.07
CA LYS A 17 -5.06 7.76 23.93
C LYS A 17 -4.24 8.01 22.67
N ALA A 18 -3.94 9.27 22.38
CA ALA A 18 -3.10 9.63 21.25
C ALA A 18 -1.61 9.33 21.52
N GLY A 19 -1.15 9.54 22.76
CA GLY A 19 0.26 9.34 23.15
C GLY A 19 0.76 7.91 22.91
N TYR A 20 -0.02 6.89 23.27
CA TYR A 20 0.41 5.50 23.08
C TYR A 20 0.64 5.11 21.62
N LEU A 21 -0.17 5.63 20.68
CA LEU A 21 0.05 5.34 19.28
C LEU A 21 1.36 5.96 18.78
N GLU A 22 1.60 7.23 19.11
CA GLU A 22 2.82 7.95 18.72
C GLU A 22 4.07 7.29 19.29
N ASP A 23 4.06 6.97 20.59
CA ASP A 23 5.17 6.27 21.25
C ASP A 23 5.42 4.91 20.59
N GLY A 24 4.35 4.18 20.26
CA GLY A 24 4.43 2.91 19.55
C GLY A 24 5.09 3.05 18.18
N ARG A 25 4.71 4.06 17.39
CA ARG A 25 5.32 4.34 16.09
C ARG A 25 6.78 4.73 16.22
N SER A 26 7.12 5.59 17.18
CA SER A 26 8.50 5.99 17.45
C SER A 26 9.38 4.79 17.84
N TYR A 27 8.89 3.90 18.72
CA TYR A 27 9.62 2.68 19.04
C TYR A 27 9.74 1.73 17.85
N TYR A 28 8.71 1.64 17.01
CA TYR A 28 8.72 0.82 15.80
C TYR A 28 9.77 1.31 14.79
N GLU A 29 9.85 2.61 14.54
CA GLU A 29 10.86 3.24 13.68
C GLU A 29 12.28 2.99 14.20
N ASN A 30 12.46 3.07 15.52
CA ASN A 30 13.71 2.74 16.20
C ASN A 30 13.97 1.22 16.34
N LYS A 31 13.16 0.38 15.70
CA LYS A 31 13.24 -1.10 15.73
C LYS A 31 13.13 -1.71 17.13
N ASN A 32 12.65 -0.96 18.11
CA ASN A 32 12.35 -1.46 19.45
C ASN A 32 10.95 -2.10 19.46
N TYR A 33 10.85 -3.27 18.82
CA TYR A 33 9.59 -3.93 18.57
C TYR A 33 8.85 -4.39 19.83
N LEU A 34 9.58 -4.68 20.92
CA LEU A 34 8.96 -5.04 22.20
C LEU A 34 8.21 -3.86 22.81
N LYS A 35 8.84 -2.68 22.87
CA LYS A 35 8.18 -1.47 23.36
C LYS A 35 7.09 -0.98 22.42
N ALA A 36 7.29 -1.12 21.11
CA ALA A 36 6.26 -0.82 20.12
C ALA A 36 5.01 -1.70 20.34
N GLU A 37 5.18 -3.00 20.54
CA GLU A 37 4.08 -3.92 20.84
C GLU A 37 3.32 -3.50 22.11
N GLU A 38 4.04 -3.17 23.19
CA GLU A 38 3.44 -2.70 24.45
C GLU A 38 2.58 -1.44 24.25
N MET A 39 3.11 -0.46 23.52
CA MET A 39 2.41 0.80 23.27
C MET A 39 1.22 0.63 22.34
N PHE A 40 1.33 -0.17 21.27
CA PHE A 40 0.20 -0.47 20.41
C PHE A 40 -0.89 -1.25 21.15
N LEU A 41 -0.54 -2.20 22.02
CA LEU A 41 -1.53 -2.90 22.85
C LEU A 41 -2.28 -1.94 23.78
N LYS A 42 -1.59 -0.99 24.42
CA LYS A 42 -2.22 0.07 25.23
C LYS A 42 -3.15 0.94 24.39
N ALA A 43 -2.71 1.35 23.19
CA ALA A 43 -3.55 2.12 22.27
C ALA A 43 -4.83 1.35 21.89
N VAL A 44 -4.72 0.06 21.58
CA VAL A 44 -5.85 -0.80 21.24
C VAL A 44 -6.82 -0.99 22.42
N GLN A 45 -6.30 -1.18 23.64
CA GLN A 45 -7.10 -1.27 24.87
C GLN A 45 -7.95 -0.02 25.10
N GLU A 46 -7.40 1.15 24.78
CA GLU A 46 -8.08 2.43 24.88
C GLU A 46 -9.08 2.72 23.74
N GLY A 47 -9.22 1.79 22.80
CA GLY A 47 -10.12 1.87 21.66
C GLY A 47 -9.54 2.55 20.42
N ASN A 48 -8.22 2.75 20.34
CA ASN A 48 -7.57 3.29 19.15
C ASN A 48 -7.55 2.23 18.03
N VAL A 49 -8.44 2.42 17.06
CA VAL A 49 -8.62 1.54 15.90
C VAL A 49 -7.43 1.60 14.93
N GLU A 50 -6.74 2.73 14.84
CA GLU A 50 -5.53 2.86 14.02
C GLU A 50 -4.37 2.05 14.61
N GLY A 51 -4.25 2.02 15.94
CA GLY A 51 -3.30 1.17 16.67
C GLY A 51 -3.43 -0.32 16.36
N MET A 52 -4.62 -0.79 15.98
CA MET A 52 -4.83 -2.17 15.54
C MET A 52 -4.06 -2.47 14.25
N ASN A 53 -4.08 -1.57 13.25
CA ASN A 53 -3.30 -1.80 12.01
C ASN A 53 -1.80 -1.85 12.29
N TYR A 54 -1.28 -0.97 13.15
CA TYR A 54 0.13 -0.98 13.51
C TYR A 54 0.53 -2.25 14.27
N LEU A 55 -0.31 -2.72 15.19
CA LEU A 55 -0.09 -3.98 15.90
C LEU A 55 -0.14 -5.18 14.93
N GLY A 56 -1.10 -5.21 14.02
CA GLY A 56 -1.21 -6.24 12.99
C GLY A 56 0.04 -6.26 12.08
N ASN A 57 0.49 -5.09 11.63
CA ASN A 57 1.69 -4.94 10.80
C ASN A 57 2.95 -5.37 11.53
N LEU A 58 3.04 -5.09 12.84
CA LEU A 58 4.13 -5.57 13.69
C LEU A 58 4.14 -7.10 13.79
N TYR A 59 2.98 -7.72 14.03
CA TYR A 59 2.85 -9.17 14.07
C TYR A 59 3.16 -9.83 12.73
N TYR A 60 2.69 -9.26 11.64
CA TYR A 60 3.01 -9.69 10.29
C TYR A 60 4.53 -9.68 10.06
N LYS A 61 5.21 -8.58 10.40
CA LYS A 61 6.68 -8.46 10.28
C LYS A 61 7.45 -9.46 11.14
N GLN A 62 6.90 -9.85 12.28
CA GLN A 62 7.48 -10.87 13.17
C GLN A 62 7.15 -12.31 12.75
N GLY A 63 6.39 -12.52 11.67
CA GLY A 63 5.93 -13.85 11.24
C GLY A 63 4.82 -14.44 12.13
N LYS A 64 4.24 -13.65 13.03
CA LYS A 64 3.13 -14.04 13.91
C LYS A 64 1.79 -13.91 13.16
N TYR A 65 1.65 -14.65 12.05
CA TYR A 65 0.55 -14.47 11.10
C TYR A 65 -0.85 -14.68 11.68
N ASP A 66 -1.04 -15.66 12.56
CA ASP A 66 -2.36 -15.89 13.18
C ASP A 66 -2.77 -14.70 14.06
N LYS A 67 -1.82 -14.07 14.75
CA LYS A 67 -2.10 -12.85 15.54
C LYS A 67 -2.37 -11.66 14.63
N ALA A 68 -1.61 -11.52 13.53
CA ALA A 68 -1.85 -10.47 12.56
C ALA A 68 -3.26 -10.58 11.93
N GLU A 69 -3.66 -11.78 11.51
CA GLU A 69 -4.99 -12.06 10.96
C GLU A 69 -6.09 -11.66 11.96
N GLN A 70 -5.98 -12.10 13.22
CA GLN A 70 -6.96 -11.76 14.27
C GLN A 70 -7.08 -10.24 14.49
N ILE A 71 -5.94 -9.54 14.53
CA ILE A 71 -5.93 -8.09 14.76
C ILE A 71 -6.52 -7.34 13.56
N TYR A 72 -6.19 -7.72 12.33
CA TYR A 72 -6.77 -7.08 11.14
C TYR A 72 -8.28 -7.32 11.04
N LEU A 73 -8.75 -8.55 11.31
CA LEU A 73 -10.18 -8.84 11.34
C LEU A 73 -10.90 -7.97 12.39
N SER A 74 -10.35 -7.85 13.59
CA SER A 74 -10.91 -6.98 14.64
C SER A 74 -10.89 -5.50 14.23
N ALA A 75 -9.86 -5.04 13.52
CA ALA A 75 -9.78 -3.68 13.00
C ALA A 75 -10.90 -3.42 11.96
N ILE A 76 -11.14 -4.36 11.05
CA ILE A 76 -12.22 -4.29 10.05
C ILE A 76 -13.59 -4.21 10.72
N GLU A 77 -13.85 -5.08 11.71
CA GLU A 77 -15.10 -5.07 12.48
C GLU A 77 -15.36 -3.74 13.19
N LYS A 78 -14.30 -3.04 13.59
CA LYS A 78 -14.35 -1.71 14.21
C LYS A 78 -14.33 -0.55 13.20
N GLY A 79 -14.44 -0.84 11.90
CA GLY A 79 -14.56 0.16 10.84
C GLY A 79 -13.23 0.66 10.27
N ASN A 80 -12.11 -0.03 10.54
CA ASN A 80 -10.84 0.26 9.89
C ASN A 80 -10.77 -0.37 8.49
N ASP A 81 -11.28 0.33 7.50
CA ASP A 81 -11.29 -0.17 6.12
C ASP A 81 -9.86 -0.35 5.54
N ASN A 82 -8.85 0.35 6.08
CA ASN A 82 -7.45 0.18 5.65
C ASN A 82 -6.87 -1.20 6.02
N ALA A 83 -7.40 -1.84 7.06
CA ALA A 83 -6.98 -3.17 7.50
C ALA A 83 -7.27 -4.25 6.44
N MET A 84 -8.25 -4.02 5.55
CA MET A 84 -8.60 -4.97 4.49
C MET A 84 -7.44 -5.20 3.51
N LYS A 85 -6.71 -4.14 3.13
CA LYS A 85 -5.52 -4.24 2.27
C LYS A 85 -4.42 -5.05 2.94
N ASP A 86 -4.18 -4.80 4.23
CA ASP A 86 -3.10 -5.46 4.98
C ASP A 86 -3.43 -6.95 5.22
N LEU A 87 -4.71 -7.27 5.49
CA LEU A 87 -5.18 -8.66 5.56
C LEU A 87 -5.09 -9.37 4.21
N ALA A 88 -5.36 -8.67 3.10
CA ALA A 88 -5.21 -9.21 1.76
C ALA A 88 -3.74 -9.59 1.47
N MET A 89 -2.79 -8.71 1.81
CA MET A 89 -1.35 -9.00 1.67
C MET A 89 -0.93 -10.21 2.52
N LEU A 90 -1.43 -10.31 3.75
CA LEU A 90 -1.20 -11.49 4.59
C LEU A 90 -1.69 -12.78 3.93
N TYR A 91 -2.91 -12.77 3.36
CA TYR A 91 -3.44 -13.93 2.65
C TYR A 91 -2.67 -14.25 1.37
N GLU A 92 -2.17 -13.25 0.66
CA GLU A 92 -1.32 -13.43 -0.52
C GLU A 92 -0.03 -14.18 -0.16
N ASP A 93 0.66 -13.78 0.91
CA ASP A 93 1.88 -14.46 1.39
C ASP A 93 1.62 -15.91 1.81
N GLN A 94 0.45 -16.16 2.39
CA GLN A 94 -0.01 -17.51 2.72
C GLN A 94 -0.54 -18.29 1.52
N LYS A 95 -0.48 -17.73 0.30
CA LYS A 95 -1.00 -18.30 -0.95
C LYS A 95 -2.51 -18.58 -0.92
N LYS A 96 -3.26 -17.91 -0.04
CA LYS A 96 -4.73 -17.96 0.06
C LYS A 96 -5.33 -16.93 -0.92
N PHE A 97 -5.06 -17.10 -2.22
CA PHE A 97 -5.32 -16.08 -3.24
C PHE A 97 -6.80 -15.66 -3.35
N ASP A 98 -7.76 -16.59 -3.20
CA ASP A 98 -9.18 -16.24 -3.23
C ASP A 98 -9.59 -15.33 -2.06
N LYS A 99 -9.00 -15.54 -0.88
CA LYS A 99 -9.23 -14.67 0.28
C LYS A 99 -8.58 -13.30 0.06
N ALA A 100 -7.36 -13.27 -0.50
CA ALA A 100 -6.67 -12.03 -0.83
C ALA A 100 -7.47 -11.21 -1.87
N GLU A 101 -7.94 -11.83 -2.96
CA GLU A 101 -8.77 -11.20 -3.99
C GLU A 101 -10.04 -10.59 -3.37
N LYS A 102 -10.74 -11.35 -2.51
CA LYS A 102 -11.94 -10.86 -1.81
C LYS A 102 -11.63 -9.61 -0.95
N MET A 103 -10.55 -9.63 -0.17
CA MET A 103 -10.19 -8.53 0.71
C MET A 103 -9.73 -7.28 -0.05
N TYR A 104 -8.96 -7.44 -1.12
CA TYR A 104 -8.60 -6.31 -1.98
C TYR A 104 -9.84 -5.69 -2.65
N LEU A 105 -10.74 -6.50 -3.20
CA LEU A 105 -11.98 -6.00 -3.81
C LEU A 105 -12.84 -5.22 -2.80
N GLU A 106 -12.91 -5.70 -1.56
CA GLU A 106 -13.64 -4.99 -0.51
C GLU A 106 -12.98 -3.67 -0.12
N ALA A 107 -11.64 -3.66 0.01
CA ALA A 107 -10.86 -2.43 0.25
C ALA A 107 -11.10 -1.38 -0.86
N ILE A 108 -11.08 -1.81 -2.12
CA ILE A 108 -11.36 -0.95 -3.29
C ILE A 108 -12.78 -0.38 -3.20
N ARG A 109 -13.79 -1.22 -2.86
CA ARG A 109 -15.18 -0.78 -2.68
C ARG A 109 -15.32 0.27 -1.57
N LYS A 110 -14.46 0.21 -0.55
CA LYS A 110 -14.38 1.21 0.53
C LYS A 110 -13.50 2.42 0.20
N GLY A 111 -12.96 2.51 -1.02
CA GLY A 111 -12.21 3.66 -1.49
C GLY A 111 -10.70 3.58 -1.27
N ASN A 112 -10.16 2.45 -0.81
CA ASN A 112 -8.71 2.25 -0.73
C ASN A 112 -8.13 2.05 -2.15
N SER A 113 -7.49 3.09 -2.68
CA SER A 113 -6.89 3.05 -4.03
C SER A 113 -5.65 2.18 -4.13
N ASP A 114 -4.86 2.07 -3.06
CA ASP A 114 -3.63 1.25 -3.04
C ASP A 114 -3.94 -0.22 -3.30
N ALA A 115 -5.11 -0.69 -2.85
CA ALA A 115 -5.58 -2.04 -3.08
C ALA A 115 -5.77 -2.37 -4.58
N MET A 116 -5.98 -1.37 -5.45
CA MET A 116 -6.08 -1.58 -6.91
C MET A 116 -4.75 -2.07 -7.49
N TYR A 117 -3.64 -1.41 -7.12
CA TYR A 117 -2.30 -1.80 -7.56
C TYR A 117 -1.94 -3.21 -7.08
N ASN A 118 -2.17 -3.50 -5.80
CA ASN A 118 -1.88 -4.80 -5.22
C ASN A 118 -2.73 -5.92 -5.83
N LEU A 119 -4.01 -5.66 -6.11
CA LEU A 119 -4.86 -6.63 -6.80
C LEU A 119 -4.37 -6.88 -8.25
N GLY A 120 -3.90 -5.83 -8.93
CA GLY A 120 -3.24 -5.96 -10.23
C GLY A 120 -2.01 -6.86 -10.18
N LEU A 121 -1.15 -6.69 -9.18
CA LEU A 121 0.00 -7.56 -8.92
C LEU A 121 -0.42 -9.01 -8.67
N LEU A 122 -1.44 -9.22 -7.83
CA LEU A 122 -1.97 -10.55 -7.51
C LEU A 122 -2.50 -11.26 -8.78
N TYR A 123 -3.23 -10.54 -9.65
CA TYR A 123 -3.68 -11.09 -10.92
C TYR A 123 -2.54 -11.38 -11.89
N TYR A 124 -1.55 -10.49 -11.96
CA TYR A 124 -0.37 -10.69 -12.80
C TYR A 124 0.42 -11.94 -12.38
N LYS A 125 0.62 -12.16 -11.07
CA LYS A 125 1.27 -13.37 -10.53
C LYS A 125 0.51 -14.66 -10.84
N GLN A 126 -0.81 -14.57 -10.99
CA GLN A 126 -1.69 -15.67 -11.39
C GLN A 126 -1.88 -15.76 -12.91
N GLU A 127 -1.12 -14.99 -13.70
CA GLU A 127 -1.21 -14.93 -15.16
C GLU A 127 -2.59 -14.49 -15.69
N LYS A 128 -3.42 -13.87 -14.85
CA LYS A 128 -4.73 -13.30 -15.19
C LYS A 128 -4.53 -11.89 -15.78
N TYR A 129 -3.83 -11.80 -16.90
CA TYR A 129 -3.32 -10.54 -17.46
C TYR A 129 -4.39 -9.51 -17.80
N ASP A 130 -5.56 -9.92 -18.31
CA ASP A 130 -6.66 -8.97 -18.61
C ASP A 130 -7.20 -8.30 -17.34
N LYS A 131 -7.34 -9.08 -16.26
CA LYS A 131 -7.74 -8.53 -14.96
C LYS A 131 -6.64 -7.64 -14.35
N ALA A 132 -5.37 -8.01 -14.54
CA ALA A 132 -4.25 -7.18 -14.11
C ALA A 132 -4.23 -5.83 -14.87
N GLU A 133 -4.45 -5.84 -16.18
CA GLU A 133 -4.59 -4.65 -17.02
C GLU A 133 -5.69 -3.72 -16.49
N GLU A 134 -6.88 -4.27 -16.21
CA GLU A 134 -8.01 -3.52 -15.67
C GLU A 134 -7.66 -2.83 -14.33
N MET A 135 -7.03 -3.56 -13.41
CA MET A 135 -6.69 -3.03 -12.09
C MET A 135 -5.57 -1.99 -12.17
N TYR A 136 -4.53 -2.22 -12.95
CA TYR A 136 -3.48 -1.23 -13.16
C TYR A 136 -3.99 0.02 -13.86
N LEU A 137 -4.93 -0.10 -14.82
CA LEU A 137 -5.58 1.05 -15.44
C LEU A 137 -6.32 1.90 -14.40
N LYS A 138 -7.11 1.27 -13.51
CA LYS A 138 -7.83 1.97 -12.43
C LYS A 138 -6.86 2.68 -11.47
N ALA A 139 -5.79 2.00 -11.05
CA ALA A 139 -4.77 2.60 -10.19
C ALA A 139 -4.01 3.76 -10.88
N ALA A 140 -3.62 3.58 -12.15
CA ALA A 140 -2.96 4.62 -12.93
C ALA A 140 -3.85 5.86 -13.15
N GLN A 141 -5.16 5.68 -13.33
CA GLN A 141 -6.12 6.79 -13.38
C GLN A 141 -6.20 7.58 -12.06
N LYS A 142 -5.89 6.95 -10.94
CA LYS A 142 -5.75 7.59 -9.62
C LYS A 142 -4.36 8.19 -9.38
N GLY A 143 -3.46 8.06 -10.35
CA GLY A 143 -2.14 8.68 -10.32
C GLY A 143 -1.02 7.77 -9.80
N ASP A 144 -1.29 6.48 -9.57
CA ASP A 144 -0.30 5.51 -9.11
C ASP A 144 0.78 5.25 -10.18
N GLU A 145 2.00 5.68 -9.88
CA GLU A 145 3.15 5.60 -10.78
C GLU A 145 3.70 4.18 -10.94
N LEU A 146 3.53 3.31 -9.94
CA LEU A 146 3.93 1.91 -10.00
C LEU A 146 3.00 1.13 -10.92
N ALA A 147 1.69 1.39 -10.82
CA ALA A 147 0.67 0.84 -11.70
C ALA A 147 0.88 1.27 -13.14
N MET A 148 1.20 2.54 -13.40
CA MET A 148 1.58 3.01 -14.72
C MET A 148 2.78 2.22 -15.26
N ASN A 149 3.84 2.05 -14.46
CA ASN A 149 4.99 1.27 -14.89
C ASN A 149 4.63 -0.18 -15.22
N ASN A 150 3.90 -0.87 -14.35
CA ASN A 150 3.55 -2.28 -14.55
C ASN A 150 2.59 -2.48 -15.72
N LEU A 151 1.68 -1.52 -15.95
CA LEU A 151 0.84 -1.49 -17.15
C LEU A 151 1.69 -1.32 -18.42
N GLY A 152 2.73 -0.48 -18.36
CA GLY A 152 3.71 -0.36 -19.45
C GLY A 152 4.46 -1.67 -19.74
N VAL A 153 4.88 -2.39 -18.70
CA VAL A 153 5.51 -3.72 -18.83
C VAL A 153 4.54 -4.70 -19.49
N LEU A 154 3.29 -4.74 -19.04
CA LEU A 154 2.27 -5.62 -19.59
C LEU A 154 2.01 -5.32 -21.07
N TYR A 155 1.86 -4.05 -21.44
CA TYR A 155 1.73 -3.67 -22.85
C TYR A 155 2.95 -4.04 -23.69
N ARG A 156 4.17 -3.92 -23.15
CA ARG A 156 5.39 -4.32 -23.86
C ARG A 156 5.41 -5.83 -24.12
N GLN A 157 4.98 -6.65 -23.16
CA GLN A 157 4.86 -8.11 -23.33
C GLN A 157 3.84 -8.46 -24.43
N GLN A 158 2.78 -7.67 -24.55
CA GLN A 158 1.78 -7.80 -25.61
C GLN A 158 2.20 -7.15 -26.95
N ASN A 159 3.46 -6.71 -27.09
CA ASN A 159 3.99 -5.98 -28.26
C ASN A 159 3.25 -4.66 -28.58
N LYS A 160 2.57 -4.06 -27.60
CA LYS A 160 1.89 -2.76 -27.71
C LYS A 160 2.85 -1.62 -27.33
N ASP A 161 3.98 -1.53 -28.03
CA ASP A 161 5.09 -0.62 -27.68
C ASP A 161 4.68 0.86 -27.54
N LYS A 162 3.74 1.36 -28.35
CA LYS A 162 3.22 2.73 -28.22
C LYS A 162 2.51 2.97 -26.88
N LYS A 163 1.68 2.00 -26.45
CA LYS A 163 1.00 2.09 -25.15
C LYS A 163 1.99 1.92 -24.01
N ALA A 164 2.98 1.03 -24.17
CA ALA A 164 4.06 0.87 -23.20
C ALA A 164 4.84 2.18 -23.00
N GLU A 165 5.24 2.83 -24.11
CA GLU A 165 5.91 4.14 -24.09
C GLU A 165 5.09 5.18 -23.33
N GLU A 166 3.80 5.30 -23.62
CA GLU A 166 2.90 6.25 -22.96
C GLU A 166 2.87 6.03 -21.44
N MET A 167 2.73 4.77 -21.01
CA MET A 167 2.64 4.44 -19.59
C MET A 167 3.97 4.65 -18.86
N PHE A 168 5.09 4.25 -19.46
CA PHE A 168 6.43 4.50 -18.89
C PHE A 168 6.73 5.99 -18.78
N LEU A 169 6.32 6.79 -19.77
CA LEU A 169 6.46 8.24 -19.73
C LEU A 169 5.64 8.86 -18.59
N LYS A 170 4.37 8.48 -18.43
CA LYS A 170 3.54 8.97 -17.31
C LYS A 170 4.14 8.60 -15.95
N SER A 171 4.62 7.36 -15.80
CA SER A 171 5.30 6.89 -14.58
C SER A 171 6.60 7.68 -14.30
N SER A 172 7.41 7.91 -15.34
CA SER A 172 8.64 8.72 -15.26
C SER A 172 8.36 10.17 -14.87
N GLN A 173 7.33 10.79 -15.44
CA GLN A 173 6.90 12.16 -15.11
C GLN A 173 6.42 12.30 -13.66
N LYS A 174 5.97 11.21 -13.03
CA LYS A 174 5.66 11.13 -11.61
C LYS A 174 6.87 10.89 -10.71
N GLY A 175 8.08 10.82 -11.30
CA GLY A 175 9.33 10.62 -10.58
C GLY A 175 9.72 9.16 -10.38
N TYR A 176 8.97 8.19 -10.92
CA TYR A 176 9.33 6.79 -10.76
C TYR A 176 10.50 6.39 -11.66
N LEU A 177 11.65 6.09 -11.05
CA LEU A 177 12.87 5.71 -11.75
C LEU A 177 12.71 4.47 -12.63
N GLY A 178 11.87 3.50 -12.21
CA GLY A 178 11.58 2.31 -13.01
C GLY A 178 10.90 2.65 -14.34
N GLY A 179 10.03 3.67 -14.35
CA GLY A 179 9.39 4.19 -15.57
C GLY A 179 10.42 4.79 -16.52
N THR A 180 11.33 5.62 -16.01
CA THR A 180 12.44 6.21 -16.77
C THR A 180 13.36 5.13 -17.36
N TYR A 181 13.73 4.13 -16.56
CA TYR A 181 14.56 3.01 -16.98
C TYR A 181 13.89 2.21 -18.10
N ASN A 182 12.62 1.84 -17.93
CA ASN A 182 11.88 1.06 -18.92
C ASN A 182 11.65 1.84 -20.23
N LEU A 183 11.46 3.16 -20.15
CA LEU A 183 11.39 4.03 -21.31
C LEU A 183 12.71 4.07 -22.09
N GLY A 184 13.84 4.15 -21.38
CA GLY A 184 15.18 4.07 -21.97
C GLY A 184 15.42 2.73 -22.69
N SER A 185 15.13 1.61 -22.02
CA SER A 185 15.21 0.27 -22.59
C SER A 185 14.35 0.11 -23.85
N LEU A 186 13.14 0.69 -23.86
CA LEU A 186 12.26 0.67 -25.03
C LEU A 186 12.86 1.43 -26.22
N TYR A 187 13.43 2.62 -26.00
CA TYR A 187 14.04 3.41 -27.07
C TYR A 187 15.34 2.80 -27.59
N GLU A 188 16.14 2.18 -26.74
CA GLU A 188 17.33 1.44 -27.15
C GLU A 188 16.96 0.27 -28.08
N LYS A 189 15.94 -0.54 -27.70
CA LYS A 189 15.41 -1.61 -28.55
C LYS A 189 14.94 -1.09 -29.91
N GLN A 190 14.34 0.09 -29.95
CA GLN A 190 13.88 0.77 -31.16
C GLN A 190 15.01 1.50 -31.92
N LYS A 191 16.24 1.51 -31.41
CA LYS A 191 17.38 2.30 -31.92
C LYS A 191 17.06 3.80 -32.05
N ASN A 192 16.18 4.32 -31.18
CA ASN A 192 15.73 5.71 -31.20
C ASN A 192 16.63 6.62 -30.34
N ILE A 193 17.81 6.93 -30.87
CA ILE A 193 18.84 7.73 -30.16
C ILE A 193 18.33 9.13 -29.78
N LYS A 194 17.46 9.73 -30.60
CA LYS A 194 16.90 11.07 -30.32
C LYS A 194 16.08 11.06 -29.04
N LYS A 195 15.16 10.11 -28.89
CA LYS A 195 14.34 10.02 -27.68
C LYS A 195 15.16 9.59 -26.47
N LEU A 196 16.13 8.69 -26.63
CA LEU A 196 17.03 8.27 -25.56
C LEU A 196 17.82 9.44 -24.95
N ARG A 197 18.41 10.30 -25.80
CA ARG A 197 19.12 11.53 -25.37
C ARG A 197 18.22 12.54 -24.66
N ASN A 198 16.92 12.52 -24.95
CA ASN A 198 15.98 13.41 -24.28
C ASN A 198 15.69 12.91 -22.85
N ILE A 199 15.61 11.59 -22.60
CA ILE A 199 15.37 11.03 -21.26
C ILE A 199 16.48 11.43 -20.27
N SER A 200 17.74 11.37 -20.68
CA SER A 200 18.88 11.67 -19.78
C SER A 200 18.90 13.12 -19.27
N LYS A 201 18.15 14.02 -19.91
CA LYS A 201 18.02 15.42 -19.46
C LYS A 201 17.01 15.59 -18.32
N TRP A 202 16.11 14.63 -18.08
CA TRP A 202 15.10 14.70 -17.02
C TRP A 202 15.65 14.29 -15.65
N GLN A 203 16.90 13.78 -15.57
CA GLN A 203 17.51 13.31 -14.32
C GLN A 203 18.33 14.40 -13.58
N TRP A 204 18.37 15.64 -14.09
CA TRP A 204 19.22 16.73 -13.59
C TRP A 204 18.47 18.05 -13.33
N ILE A 205 17.17 17.99 -13.04
CA ILE A 205 16.34 19.12 -12.62
C ILE A 205 15.57 18.69 -11.38
#